data_AF-A7NK28-F1
#
_entry.id   AF-A7NK28-F1
#
_cell.length_a   1.000
_cell.length_b   1.000
_cell.length_c   1.000
_cell.angle_alpha   90.00
_cell.angle_beta   90.00
_cell.angle_gamma   90.00
#
_symmetry.space_group_name_H-M   'P 1'
#
loop_
_entity.id
_entity.type
_entity.pdbx_description
1 polymer ?
#
loop_
_entity_poly.entity_id
_entity_poly.type
_entity_poly.pdbx_seq_one_letter_code
_entity_poly.pdbx_strand_id
1 'polypeptide(L)'
;MVRQASMDHYLEGIRLFNAGEYWHAHEQWEICWLASAQSEAMFYKGIIQAAAALEKWKRGQPRGMRLNYVKSRPKLAAFSPWMRGLHVAALITAMDQFVLNGGPPAPVPRITLDPPTAAALAAHIRSLEAASRHV
;
A
#
# COMPACT_ATOMS: atom_id res chain seq x y z
N MET A 1 -13.76 17.39 8.83
CA MET A 1 -12.31 17.50 9.07
C MET A 1 -11.62 16.13 9.14
N VAL A 2 -12.07 15.17 9.97
CA VAL A 2 -11.44 13.83 10.13
C VAL A 2 -11.39 12.99 8.83
N ARG A 3 -12.43 13.08 7.99
CA ARG A 3 -12.54 12.29 6.74
C ARG A 3 -11.51 12.69 5.67
N GLN A 4 -11.03 13.93 5.69
CA GLN A 4 -10.03 14.44 4.75
C GLN A 4 -8.63 13.96 5.10
N ALA A 5 -8.23 14.07 6.38
CA ALA A 5 -6.92 13.62 6.85
C ALA A 5 -6.69 12.12 6.62
N SER A 6 -7.72 11.29 6.82
CA SER A 6 -7.62 9.84 6.50
C SER A 6 -7.46 9.58 4.99
N MET A 7 -7.99 10.44 4.12
CA MET A 7 -7.78 10.32 2.67
C MET A 7 -6.34 10.70 2.29
N ASP A 8 -5.82 11.80 2.85
CA ASP A 8 -4.47 12.27 2.56
C ASP A 8 -3.42 11.22 2.97
N HIS A 9 -3.55 10.62 4.16
CA HIS A 9 -2.70 9.51 4.59
C HIS A 9 -2.85 8.26 3.69
N TYR A 10 -4.07 7.96 3.24
CA TYR A 10 -4.28 6.82 2.33
C TYR A 10 -3.56 7.01 1.00
N LEU A 11 -3.72 8.19 0.37
CA LEU A 11 -3.08 8.53 -0.89
C LEU A 11 -1.57 8.65 -0.75
N GLU A 12 -1.08 9.21 0.35
CA GLU A 12 0.36 9.33 0.61
C GLU A 12 1.01 7.95 0.77
N GLY A 13 0.37 7.03 1.49
CA GLY A 13 0.86 5.66 1.57
C GLY A 13 0.94 4.96 0.20
N ILE A 14 -0.02 5.20 -0.70
CA ILE A 14 0.04 4.67 -2.08
C ILE A 14 1.21 5.28 -2.86
N ARG A 15 1.40 6.60 -2.75
CA ARG A 15 2.52 7.30 -3.40
C ARG A 15 3.87 6.72 -2.96
N LEU A 16 4.05 6.58 -1.65
CA LEU A 16 5.27 6.04 -1.03
C LEU A 16 5.49 4.57 -1.38
N PHE A 17 4.44 3.74 -1.36
CA PHE A 17 4.53 2.34 -1.76
C PHE A 17 5.02 2.22 -3.21
N ASN A 18 4.42 2.99 -4.13
CA ASN A 18 4.79 2.98 -5.54
C ASN A 18 6.17 3.60 -5.82
N ALA A 19 6.74 4.33 -4.87
CA ALA A 19 8.10 4.86 -4.90
C ALA A 19 9.13 3.91 -4.23
N GLY A 20 8.70 2.78 -3.66
CA GLY A 20 9.60 1.86 -2.95
C GLY A 20 9.94 2.27 -1.51
N GLU A 21 9.22 3.25 -0.96
CA GLU A 21 9.32 3.75 0.42
C GLU A 21 8.35 2.99 1.34
N TYR A 22 8.52 1.67 1.40
CA TYR A 22 7.54 0.76 2.02
C TYR A 22 7.36 0.98 3.52
N TRP A 23 8.44 1.30 4.25
CA TRP A 23 8.35 1.65 5.66
C TRP A 23 7.42 2.87 5.87
N HIS A 24 7.71 3.97 5.18
CA HIS A 24 6.90 5.19 5.27
C HIS A 24 5.46 4.97 4.79
N ALA A 25 5.26 4.14 3.76
CA ALA A 25 3.92 3.76 3.31
C ALA A 25 3.12 3.04 4.40
N HIS A 26 3.77 2.13 5.14
CA HIS A 26 3.16 1.46 6.29
C HIS A 26 2.72 2.48 7.33
N GLU A 27 3.59 3.43 7.70
CA GLU A 27 3.29 4.42 8.74
C GLU A 27 2.07 5.27 8.39
N GLN A 28 1.93 5.69 7.13
CA GLN A 28 0.76 6.43 6.67
C GLN A 28 -0.54 5.62 6.80
N TRP A 29 -0.50 4.33 6.42
CA TRP A 29 -1.68 3.48 6.51
C TRP A 29 -2.00 3.02 7.94
N GLU A 30 -1.03 3.03 8.86
CA GLU A 30 -1.28 2.77 10.28
C GLU A 30 -2.19 3.82 10.89
N ILE A 31 -2.02 5.10 10.52
CA ILE A 31 -2.93 6.19 10.92
C ILE A 31 -4.36 5.90 10.43
N CYS A 32 -4.50 5.46 9.18
CA CYS A 32 -5.79 5.11 8.62
C CYS A 32 -6.41 3.89 9.32
N TRP A 33 -5.61 2.87 9.64
CA TRP A 33 -6.06 1.69 10.36
C TRP A 33 -6.61 2.05 11.75
N LEU A 34 -5.87 2.84 12.53
CA LEU A 34 -6.27 3.23 13.88
C LEU A 34 -7.58 4.04 13.91
N ALA A 35 -7.87 4.77 12.82
CA ALA A 35 -9.11 5.53 12.66
C ALA A 35 -10.27 4.74 11.99
N SER A 36 -10.04 3.50 11.55
CA SER A 36 -10.98 2.73 10.74
C SER A 36 -11.99 1.91 11.56
N ALA A 37 -13.17 1.66 10.98
CA ALA A 37 -14.11 0.67 11.51
C ALA A 37 -13.58 -0.76 11.26
N GLN A 38 -14.08 -1.75 12.00
CA GLN A 38 -13.56 -3.13 11.99
C GLN A 38 -13.43 -3.76 10.59
N SER A 39 -14.38 -3.52 9.68
CA SER A 39 -14.35 -4.07 8.32
C SER A 39 -13.21 -3.49 7.47
N GLU A 40 -12.94 -2.19 7.59
CA GLU A 40 -11.84 -1.51 6.89
C GLU A 40 -10.47 -1.80 7.51
N ALA A 41 -10.42 -2.07 8.81
CA ALA A 41 -9.19 -2.39 9.51
C ALA A 41 -8.48 -3.61 8.93
N MET A 42 -9.23 -4.60 8.42
CA MET A 42 -8.64 -5.78 7.78
C MET A 42 -7.96 -5.43 6.44
N PHE A 43 -8.54 -4.52 5.66
CA PHE A 43 -7.93 -4.02 4.42
C PHE A 43 -6.60 -3.31 4.71
N TYR A 44 -6.61 -2.37 5.66
CA TYR A 44 -5.39 -1.65 6.03
C TYR A 44 -4.30 -2.57 6.55
N LYS A 45 -4.63 -3.51 7.46
CA LYS A 45 -3.68 -4.52 7.92
C LYS A 45 -3.10 -5.34 6.77
N GLY A 46 -3.90 -5.64 5.75
CA GLY A 46 -3.46 -6.34 4.54
C GLY A 46 -2.37 -5.57 3.78
N ILE A 47 -2.63 -4.31 3.43
CA ILE A 47 -1.67 -3.48 2.67
C ILE A 47 -0.44 -3.08 3.51
N ILE A 48 -0.60 -2.83 4.80
CA ILE A 48 0.51 -2.60 5.75
C ILE A 48 1.44 -3.82 5.77
N GLN A 49 0.89 -5.03 5.85
CA GLN A 49 1.69 -6.26 5.85
C GLN A 49 2.33 -6.55 4.48
N ALA A 50 1.71 -6.14 3.37
CA ALA A 50 2.32 -6.21 2.04
C ALA A 50 3.52 -5.26 1.94
N ALA A 51 3.39 -4.01 2.39
CA ALA A 51 4.50 -3.06 2.49
C ALA A 51 5.62 -3.61 3.39
N ALA A 52 5.29 -4.14 4.57
CA ALA A 52 6.27 -4.76 5.46
C ALA A 52 6.95 -5.99 4.84
N ALA A 53 6.30 -6.72 3.93
CA ALA A 53 6.93 -7.81 3.20
C ALA A 53 7.99 -7.28 2.21
N LEU A 54 7.66 -6.25 1.44
CA LEU A 54 8.59 -5.62 0.51
C LEU A 54 9.73 -4.88 1.21
N GLU A 55 9.49 -4.27 2.37
CA GLU A 55 10.54 -3.69 3.21
C GLU A 55 11.54 -4.76 3.70
N LYS A 56 11.03 -5.93 4.11
CA LYS A 56 11.90 -7.06 4.47
C LYS A 56 12.72 -7.55 3.29
N TRP A 57 12.16 -7.58 2.09
CA TRP A 57 12.92 -7.88 0.87
C TRP A 57 14.00 -6.83 0.60
N LYS A 58 13.67 -5.52 0.66
CA LYS A 58 14.62 -4.40 0.47
C LYS A 58 15.82 -4.49 1.42
N ARG A 59 15.60 -5.03 2.62
CA ARG A 59 16.63 -5.26 3.65
C ARG A 59 17.37 -6.60 3.53
N GLY A 60 17.19 -7.36 2.45
CA GLY A 60 17.84 -8.65 2.24
C GLY A 60 17.31 -9.78 3.13
N GLN A 61 16.05 -9.69 3.58
CA GLN A 61 15.43 -10.64 4.52
C GLN A 61 14.29 -11.46 3.85
N PRO A 62 14.59 -12.42 2.96
CA PRO A 62 13.58 -13.14 2.17
C PRO A 62 12.64 -13.99 3.05
N ARG A 63 13.13 -14.53 4.17
CA ARG A 63 12.26 -15.20 5.17
C ARG A 63 11.26 -14.21 5.77
N GLY A 64 11.71 -12.99 6.10
CA GLY A 64 10.86 -11.93 6.62
C GLY A 64 9.78 -11.51 5.64
N MET A 65 10.13 -11.39 4.35
CA MET A 65 9.17 -11.12 3.27
C MET A 65 8.06 -12.18 3.25
N ARG A 66 8.42 -13.47 3.20
CA ARG A 66 7.44 -14.57 3.17
C ARG A 66 6.52 -14.55 4.40
N LEU A 67 7.07 -14.38 5.60
CA LEU A 67 6.30 -14.38 6.84
C LEU A 67 5.31 -13.23 6.92
N ASN A 68 5.67 -12.03 6.46
CA ASN A 68 4.74 -10.91 6.39
C ASN A 68 3.68 -11.12 5.31
N TYR A 69 4.07 -11.63 4.14
CA TYR A 69 3.13 -11.82 3.05
C TYR A 69 2.08 -12.93 3.33
N VAL A 70 2.47 -14.02 3.99
CA VAL A 70 1.53 -15.06 4.44
C VAL A 70 0.44 -14.50 5.34
N LYS A 71 0.73 -13.46 6.13
CA LYS A 71 -0.27 -12.76 6.96
C LYS A 71 -1.09 -11.76 6.15
N SER A 72 -0.48 -11.09 5.18
CA SER A 72 -1.12 -10.09 4.30
C SER A 72 -2.15 -10.73 3.37
N ARG A 73 -1.74 -11.74 2.61
CA ARG A 73 -2.51 -12.34 1.50
C ARG A 73 -3.96 -12.72 1.87
N PRO A 74 -4.24 -13.47 2.95
CA PRO A 74 -5.62 -13.85 3.28
C PRO A 74 -6.50 -12.63 3.64
N LYS A 75 -5.91 -11.54 4.14
CA LYS A 75 -6.67 -10.30 4.44
C LYS A 75 -7.07 -9.59 3.15
N LEU A 76 -6.14 -9.50 2.19
CA LEU A 76 -6.42 -8.88 0.90
C LEU A 76 -7.40 -9.72 0.08
N ALA A 77 -7.26 -11.04 0.10
CA ALA A 77 -8.12 -11.97 -0.62
C ALA A 77 -9.57 -12.01 -0.09
N ALA A 78 -9.84 -11.49 1.11
CA ALA A 78 -11.19 -11.40 1.69
C ALA A 78 -12.05 -10.29 1.05
N PHE A 79 -11.47 -9.42 0.22
CA PHE A 79 -12.19 -8.30 -0.41
C PHE A 79 -12.47 -8.54 -1.89
N SER A 80 -13.47 -7.82 -2.42
CA SER A 80 -13.71 -7.65 -3.87
C SER A 80 -12.40 -7.29 -4.60
N PRO A 81 -12.26 -7.59 -5.91
CA PRO A 81 -11.06 -7.24 -6.69
C PRO A 81 -10.65 -5.77 -6.61
N TRP A 82 -11.57 -4.89 -6.17
CA TRP A 82 -11.36 -3.48 -5.88
C TRP A 82 -11.76 -3.14 -4.45
N MET A 83 -10.94 -2.33 -3.78
CA MET A 83 -11.26 -1.75 -2.47
C MET A 83 -10.66 -0.36 -2.36
N ARG A 84 -11.49 0.64 -2.03
CA ARG A 84 -11.10 2.06 -1.95
C ARG A 84 -10.36 2.58 -3.20
N GLY A 85 -10.76 2.06 -4.37
CA GLY A 85 -10.15 2.37 -5.66
C GLY A 85 -8.81 1.68 -5.95
N LEU A 86 -8.28 0.86 -5.03
CA LEU A 86 -7.10 0.01 -5.26
C LEU A 86 -7.51 -1.32 -5.91
N HIS A 87 -6.79 -1.72 -6.97
CA HIS A 87 -7.00 -3.02 -7.61
C HIS A 87 -6.36 -4.15 -6.80
N VAL A 88 -7.07 -4.61 -5.77
CA VAL A 88 -6.60 -5.61 -4.80
C VAL A 88 -6.14 -6.90 -5.47
N ALA A 89 -6.90 -7.40 -6.44
CA ALA A 89 -6.54 -8.63 -7.16
C ALA A 89 -5.20 -8.50 -7.91
N ALA A 90 -4.96 -7.36 -8.59
CA ALA A 90 -3.70 -7.12 -9.29
C ALA A 90 -2.51 -7.03 -8.31
N LEU A 91 -2.71 -6.40 -7.14
CA LEU A 91 -1.68 -6.36 -6.10
C LEU A 91 -1.36 -7.77 -5.57
N ILE A 92 -2.37 -8.60 -5.31
CA ILE A 92 -2.17 -10.00 -4.88
C ILE A 92 -1.39 -10.78 -5.94
N THR A 93 -1.76 -10.69 -7.22
CA THR A 93 -1.05 -11.38 -8.31
C THR A 93 0.42 -10.96 -8.36
N ALA A 94 0.71 -9.66 -8.31
CA ALA A 94 2.09 -9.16 -8.33
C ALA A 94 2.89 -9.63 -7.10
N MET A 95 2.29 -9.56 -5.91
CA MET A 95 2.94 -10.02 -4.68
C MET A 95 3.15 -11.54 -4.67
N ASP A 96 2.19 -12.34 -5.15
CA ASP A 96 2.33 -13.80 -5.28
C ASP A 96 3.53 -14.15 -6.17
N GLN A 97 3.62 -13.51 -7.34
CA GLN A 97 4.76 -13.70 -8.25
C GLN A 97 6.08 -13.27 -7.61
N PHE A 98 6.12 -12.09 -7.00
CA PHE A 98 7.36 -11.55 -6.43
C PHE A 98 7.87 -12.39 -5.25
N VAL A 99 6.97 -12.82 -4.35
CA VAL A 99 7.32 -13.64 -3.19
C VAL A 99 7.73 -15.05 -3.61
N LEU A 100 7.07 -15.64 -4.61
CA LEU A 100 7.44 -16.94 -5.17
C LEU A 100 8.86 -16.93 -5.77
N ASN A 101 9.23 -15.86 -6.47
CA ASN A 101 10.56 -15.69 -7.06
C ASN A 101 11.63 -15.24 -6.05
N GLY A 102 11.25 -14.83 -4.84
CA GLY A 102 12.19 -14.28 -3.86
C GLY A 102 12.67 -12.86 -4.17
N GLY A 103 12.05 -12.18 -5.14
CA GLY A 103 12.47 -10.89 -5.67
C GLY A 103 12.59 -10.89 -7.20
N PRO A 104 13.45 -10.03 -7.78
CA PRO A 104 13.77 -10.05 -9.21
C PRO A 104 14.19 -11.46 -9.69
N PRO A 105 13.82 -11.87 -10.92
CA PRO A 105 13.40 -11.04 -12.06
C PRO A 105 11.91 -10.65 -12.08
N ALA A 106 11.10 -11.09 -11.10
CA ALA A 106 9.71 -10.64 -11.01
C ALA A 106 9.64 -9.11 -10.87
N PRO A 107 8.71 -8.42 -11.56
CA PRO A 107 8.49 -6.99 -11.37
C PRO A 107 8.18 -6.67 -9.92
N VAL A 108 8.75 -5.59 -9.40
CA VAL A 108 8.43 -5.11 -8.06
C VAL A 108 6.93 -4.74 -8.01
N PRO A 109 6.17 -5.25 -7.03
CA PRO A 109 4.73 -4.99 -6.95
C PRO A 109 4.43 -3.50 -6.86
N ARG A 110 3.45 -3.06 -7.65
CA ARG A 110 2.98 -1.67 -7.70
C ARG A 110 1.47 -1.64 -7.52
N ILE A 111 0.98 -0.65 -6.79
CA ILE A 111 -0.44 -0.38 -6.63
C ILE A 111 -0.98 0.32 -7.88
N THR A 112 -2.02 -0.28 -8.45
CA THR A 112 -2.83 0.31 -9.51
C THR A 112 -4.18 0.76 -8.96
N LEU A 113 -4.67 1.87 -9.49
CA LEU A 113 -5.85 2.57 -9.00
C LEU A 113 -6.91 2.69 -10.11
N ASP A 114 -8.18 2.79 -9.71
CA ASP A 114 -9.25 3.21 -10.60
C ASP A 114 -9.05 4.68 -11.02
N PRO A 115 -9.68 5.12 -12.13
CA PRO A 115 -9.46 6.48 -12.63
C PRO A 115 -9.76 7.60 -11.61
N PRO A 116 -10.86 7.55 -10.83
CA PRO A 116 -11.14 8.57 -9.82
C PRO A 116 -10.06 8.65 -8.73
N THR A 117 -9.61 7.52 -8.20
CA THR A 117 -8.60 7.51 -7.13
C THR A 117 -7.23 7.88 -7.67
N ALA A 118 -6.91 7.50 -8.91
CA ALA A 118 -5.70 7.95 -9.60
C ALA A 118 -5.67 9.49 -9.77
N ALA A 119 -6.80 10.10 -10.12
CA ALA A 119 -6.91 11.56 -10.22
C ALA A 119 -6.74 12.25 -8.85
N ALA A 120 -7.30 11.67 -7.79
CA ALA A 120 -7.12 12.15 -6.42
C ALA A 120 -5.64 12.05 -5.98
N LEU A 121 -4.97 10.94 -6.26
CA LEU A 121 -3.53 10.78 -6.00
C LEU A 121 -2.71 11.84 -6.74
N ALA A 122 -3.02 12.11 -8.02
CA ALA A 122 -2.33 13.13 -8.79
C ALA A 122 -2.54 14.54 -8.21
N ALA A 123 -3.74 14.84 -7.70
CA ALA A 123 -4.01 16.11 -7.03
C ALA A 123 -3.25 16.25 -5.70
N HIS A 124 -3.18 15.17 -4.92
CA HIS A 124 -2.40 15.09 -3.68
C HIS A 124 -0.89 15.30 -3.94
N ILE A 125 -0.34 14.68 -4.98
CA ILE A 125 1.07 14.88 -5.34
C ILE A 125 1.34 16.36 -5.67
N ARG A 126 0.48 17.00 -6.46
CA ARG A 126 0.63 18.42 -6.81
C ARG A 126 0.55 19.34 -5.59
N SER A 127 -0.27 19.02 -4.59
CA SER A 127 -0.37 19.84 -3.38
C SER A 127 0.89 19.74 -2.51
N LEU A 128 1.48 18.55 -2.38
CA LEU A 128 2.76 18.35 -1.68
C LEU A 128 3.89 19.14 -2.34
N GLU A 129 4.00 19.07 -3.67
CA GLU A 129 5.01 19.82 -4.42
C GLU A 129 4.85 21.33 -4.27
N ALA A 130 3.61 21.82 -4.20
CA ALA A 130 3.35 23.23 -3.94
C ALA A 130 3.78 23.63 -2.53
N ALA A 131 3.51 22.81 -1.51
CA ALA A 131 3.92 23.07 -0.14
C ALA A 131 5.46 23.09 0.02
N SER A 132 6.18 22.16 -0.63
CA SER A 132 7.64 22.11 -0.57
C SER A 132 8.35 23.29 -1.26
N ARG A 133 7.68 24.04 -2.15
CA ARG A 133 8.24 25.23 -2.79
C ARG A 133 8.16 26.50 -1.94
N HIS A 134 7.45 26.45 -0.81
CA HIS A 134 7.21 27.60 0.08
C HIS A 134 7.97 27.48 1.42
N VAL A 135 8.93 26.55 1.51
CA VAL A 135 9.85 26.34 2.64
C VAL A 135 11.26 26.57 2.13
#